data_AF-A0A2V8H7E6-F1
#
_entry.id   AF-A0A2V8H7E6-F1
#
_cell.length_a   1.000
_cell.length_b   1.000
_cell.length_c   1.000
_cell.angle_alpha   90.00
_cell.angle_beta   90.00
_cell.angle_gamma   90.00
#
_symmetry.space_group_name_H-M   'P 1'
#
loop_
_entity.id
_entity.type
_entity.pdbx_description
1 polymer ?
#
loop_
_entity_poly.entity_id
_entity_poly.type
_entity_poly.pdbx_seq_one_letter_code
_entity_poly.pdbx_strand_id
1 'polypeptide(L)'
;MGLTRRRGVKFRFPGALDLASSTRRRHHGLLLRLGDDAARRGRAGAVRRRIREAHRLRAPDAGVDGGVRERRRSARHRGDHRGRGRRRASSWDGRGAHGAARARRAGAERRASRARFTPLDRADAGRGSRRHARHRQAGCDQRGTSRRVDPRQLASRSACAAARLPHRADAEGPSGTAPVTKVIAPGAALGVLGSGQLGRMFAIAARRMGYRVHTFSPDADTPTGQVADVEVVAEYEDLDALRAFARQVDVVTFEFENVPIDAIDAIEAITPVRPCGVALHTAQQRAREKQFLADRGFPTAPFGRAASLDELWDAVARIGTPSVIKTAAFGYDGKGQHKVTTPADVEHIWTAIGHQEAVVEKFIGLQTEISMIGVRGIDGEMEHYQPFENRHRDHILDVTTTPAAITPALAARAAEITRHVLEELQYVGVLCVEFFVDTEGELLVNELAPRPHNSGHLTFDAAVTSQFEQQVRAICALPLGSTMLLTPAAAMANLLGELWEDGEPNWAAASRFSDVKLHLYGKTEPRRGRKMGHMTAMGRTTDEALDRVISARDALLI
;
A
#
# COMPACT_ATOMS: atom_id res chain seq x y z
N MET A 1 -13.36 -29.46 70.44
CA MET A 1 -12.80 -30.69 69.85
C MET A 1 -12.27 -30.33 68.48
N GLY A 2 -11.04 -30.60 68.02
CA GLY A 2 -9.83 -31.23 68.58
C GLY A 2 -8.92 -31.56 67.37
N LEU A 3 -7.80 -30.87 67.16
CA LEU A 3 -6.42 -31.38 67.37
C LEU A 3 -6.13 -32.69 66.59
N THR A 4 -5.10 -32.82 65.72
CA THR A 4 -3.69 -32.34 65.71
C THR A 4 -3.19 -32.11 64.25
N ARG A 5 -2.27 -31.19 63.88
CA ARG A 5 -0.85 -30.93 64.24
C ARG A 5 0.12 -32.06 63.81
N ARG A 6 1.33 -31.84 63.23
CA ARG A 6 2.20 -30.63 63.05
C ARG A 6 3.43 -30.90 62.13
N ARG A 7 3.96 -29.84 61.44
CA ARG A 7 5.40 -29.54 61.10
C ARG A 7 6.20 -30.51 60.18
N GLY A 8 7.19 -30.08 59.39
CA GLY A 8 7.59 -28.72 58.96
C GLY A 8 9.08 -28.52 58.55
N VAL A 9 9.33 -27.53 57.67
CA VAL A 9 10.56 -26.71 57.47
C VAL A 9 11.72 -27.21 56.55
N LYS A 10 11.84 -26.49 55.41
CA LYS A 10 12.98 -26.02 54.58
C LYS A 10 14.45 -26.39 54.96
N PHE A 11 15.31 -26.55 53.94
CA PHE A 11 16.59 -25.83 53.77
C PHE A 11 17.04 -25.71 52.28
N ARG A 12 18.21 -25.13 51.98
CA ARG A 12 18.53 -24.38 50.73
C ARG A 12 19.97 -24.64 50.20
N PHE A 13 20.15 -24.81 48.88
CA PHE A 13 21.42 -24.62 48.09
C PHE A 13 22.67 -25.49 48.42
N PRO A 14 23.78 -25.44 47.63
CA PRO A 14 23.95 -25.38 46.16
C PRO A 14 24.98 -26.44 45.65
N GLY A 15 25.31 -26.48 44.34
CA GLY A 15 26.51 -27.19 43.84
C GLY A 15 26.58 -27.35 42.32
N ALA A 16 27.76 -27.11 41.73
CA ALA A 16 28.05 -27.25 40.29
C ALA A 16 29.32 -28.12 40.08
N LEU A 17 29.74 -28.26 38.80
CA LEU A 17 30.83 -29.09 38.25
C LEU A 17 30.41 -30.55 37.99
N ASP A 18 30.30 -31.05 36.75
CA ASP A 18 31.23 -31.06 35.59
C ASP A 18 32.28 -32.18 35.67
N LEU A 19 32.17 -33.18 34.78
CA LEU A 19 33.26 -33.80 34.00
C LEU A 19 32.75 -35.00 33.16
N ALA A 20 33.31 -35.15 31.97
CA ALA A 20 32.95 -36.19 31.01
C ALA A 20 33.54 -37.57 31.33
N SER A 21 32.91 -38.64 30.82
CA SER A 21 33.61 -39.89 30.52
C SER A 21 33.03 -40.56 29.27
N SER A 22 33.91 -41.10 28.42
CA SER A 22 33.55 -41.73 27.15
C SER A 22 33.96 -43.21 27.15
N THR A 23 33.06 -44.10 26.74
CA THR A 23 33.41 -45.51 26.46
C THR A 23 32.67 -46.14 25.28
N ARG A 24 33.37 -46.15 24.14
CA ARG A 24 33.64 -47.32 23.28
C ARG A 24 32.51 -48.12 22.57
N ARG A 25 32.54 -48.01 21.23
CA ARG A 25 32.53 -49.09 20.19
C ARG A 25 31.22 -49.94 20.09
N ARG A 26 30.84 -50.59 18.97
CA ARG A 26 31.55 -51.23 17.83
C ARG A 26 30.65 -51.18 16.55
N HIS A 27 31.17 -50.81 15.37
CA HIS A 27 31.40 -51.67 14.16
C HIS A 27 30.15 -52.03 13.30
N HIS A 28 30.19 -52.36 11.99
CA HIS A 28 31.22 -52.46 10.90
C HIS A 28 30.62 -51.79 9.62
N GLY A 29 31.35 -51.17 8.67
CA GLY A 29 32.19 -51.78 7.59
C GLY A 29 31.39 -51.85 6.26
N LEU A 30 31.90 -51.63 5.04
CA LEU A 30 33.23 -51.40 4.45
C LEU A 30 33.24 -50.10 3.59
N LEU A 31 34.33 -49.39 3.21
CA LEU A 31 35.79 -49.58 3.13
C LEU A 31 36.34 -49.92 1.71
N LEU A 32 36.92 -48.91 1.04
CA LEU A 32 37.93 -48.93 -0.06
C LEU A 32 38.41 -47.45 -0.20
N ARG A 33 39.57 -46.95 0.26
CA ARG A 33 40.98 -47.36 0.42
C ARG A 33 41.87 -47.05 -0.79
N LEU A 34 43.13 -46.68 -0.49
CA LEU A 34 44.27 -46.27 -1.34
C LEU A 34 44.31 -44.74 -1.59
N GLY A 35 45.34 -44.02 -1.13
CA GLY A 35 46.48 -44.46 -0.32
C GLY A 35 47.28 -43.31 0.32
N ASP A 36 48.15 -43.70 1.25
CA ASP A 36 49.17 -42.87 1.90
C ASP A 36 50.24 -42.42 0.87
N ASP A 37 51.23 -41.56 1.12
CA ASP A 37 51.84 -41.10 2.37
C ASP A 37 52.68 -39.83 2.09
N ALA A 38 53.13 -39.12 3.14
CA ALA A 38 54.31 -38.23 3.23
C ALA A 38 54.06 -36.94 4.02
N ALA A 39 54.95 -36.67 4.98
CA ALA A 39 54.79 -35.60 5.95
C ALA A 39 55.92 -34.54 5.92
N ARG A 40 55.63 -33.42 6.61
CA ARG A 40 56.56 -32.51 7.32
C ARG A 40 57.29 -31.38 6.57
N ARG A 41 57.06 -30.18 7.12
CA ARG A 41 57.95 -28.98 7.22
C ARG A 41 58.16 -28.19 5.90
N GLY A 42 58.27 -26.86 5.91
CA GLY A 42 58.02 -25.92 7.02
C GLY A 42 58.58 -24.51 6.77
N ARG A 43 57.86 -23.50 7.29
CA ARG A 43 58.22 -22.07 7.39
C ARG A 43 58.32 -21.23 6.10
N ALA A 44 57.99 -19.96 6.27
CA ALA A 44 57.90 -18.94 5.24
C ALA A 44 59.21 -18.15 5.06
N GLY A 45 59.38 -17.57 3.87
CA GLY A 45 60.37 -16.55 3.55
C GLY A 45 59.86 -15.70 2.40
N ALA A 46 59.76 -14.38 2.60
CA ALA A 46 59.25 -13.47 1.59
C ALA A 46 60.32 -13.13 0.53
N VAL A 47 59.91 -12.80 -0.69
CA VAL A 47 60.54 -11.74 -1.53
C VAL A 47 59.56 -11.29 -2.62
N ARG A 48 59.59 -9.99 -2.93
CA ARG A 48 58.80 -9.31 -3.97
C ARG A 48 59.36 -9.57 -5.37
N ARG A 49 58.52 -9.69 -6.42
CA ARG A 49 58.74 -9.02 -7.73
C ARG A 49 57.50 -9.02 -8.64
N ARG A 50 57.40 -8.00 -9.50
CA ARG A 50 56.35 -7.78 -10.52
C ARG A 50 56.74 -8.44 -11.85
N ILE A 51 55.80 -9.10 -12.54
CA ILE A 51 55.66 -9.27 -14.01
C ILE A 51 54.13 -9.47 -14.23
N ARG A 52 53.34 -8.57 -14.85
CA ARG A 52 53.12 -8.32 -16.29
C ARG A 52 52.88 -9.57 -17.16
N GLU A 53 51.62 -9.98 -17.36
CA GLU A 53 50.92 -9.90 -18.65
C GLU A 53 49.51 -10.50 -18.62
N ALA A 54 48.71 -10.21 -19.66
CA ALA A 54 47.29 -10.52 -19.73
C ALA A 54 47.02 -11.74 -20.63
N HIS A 55 46.25 -12.71 -20.12
CA HIS A 55 45.69 -13.77 -20.94
C HIS A 55 44.21 -13.54 -21.24
N ARG A 56 43.88 -13.59 -22.53
CA ARG A 56 42.52 -13.52 -23.07
C ARG A 56 41.82 -14.85 -22.84
N LEU A 57 40.55 -14.80 -22.44
CA LEU A 57 39.59 -15.90 -22.65
C LEU A 57 38.55 -15.42 -23.66
N ARG A 58 38.37 -16.15 -24.75
CA ARG A 58 37.30 -15.97 -25.73
C ARG A 58 36.26 -17.09 -25.56
N ALA A 59 35.01 -16.77 -25.90
CA ALA A 59 33.92 -17.73 -26.00
C ALA A 59 34.11 -18.69 -27.20
N PRO A 60 33.47 -19.88 -27.19
CA PRO A 60 33.50 -20.81 -28.31
C PRO A 60 32.58 -20.36 -29.47
N ASP A 61 32.99 -20.68 -30.70
CA ASP A 61 32.32 -20.30 -31.93
C ASP A 61 31.05 -21.12 -32.24
N ALA A 62 30.13 -20.51 -33.00
CA ALA A 62 29.04 -21.21 -33.68
C ALA A 62 29.45 -21.55 -35.13
N GLY A 63 28.92 -22.66 -35.65
CA GLY A 63 29.27 -23.22 -36.96
C GLY A 63 28.93 -22.32 -38.16
N VAL A 64 29.69 -22.51 -39.23
CA VAL A 64 29.60 -21.77 -40.50
C VAL A 64 28.62 -22.46 -41.46
N ASP A 65 27.87 -21.68 -42.23
CA ASP A 65 27.66 -22.02 -43.64
C ASP A 65 27.62 -20.74 -44.51
N GLY A 66 28.16 -20.83 -45.73
CA GLY A 66 28.63 -19.65 -46.48
C GLY A 66 27.84 -19.30 -47.73
N GLY A 67 27.80 -18.00 -48.07
CA GLY A 67 27.26 -17.50 -49.34
C GLY A 67 27.78 -16.10 -49.67
N VAL A 68 28.79 -15.99 -50.54
CA VAL A 68 29.42 -14.72 -50.93
C VAL A 68 28.78 -14.14 -52.20
N ARG A 69 28.44 -12.85 -52.18
CA ARG A 69 28.52 -12.00 -53.39
C ARG A 69 28.85 -10.55 -53.06
N GLU A 70 29.47 -9.87 -54.03
CA GLU A 70 30.34 -8.72 -53.80
C GLU A 70 29.67 -7.35 -53.69
N ARG A 71 30.49 -6.41 -53.18
CA ARG A 71 30.24 -4.98 -52.93
C ARG A 71 29.86 -4.19 -54.19
N ARG A 72 29.10 -3.11 -53.97
CA ARG A 72 29.52 -1.75 -54.40
C ARG A 72 29.29 -0.71 -53.29
N ARG A 73 30.09 0.35 -53.31
CA ARG A 73 30.17 1.42 -52.29
C ARG A 73 29.42 2.69 -52.73
N SER A 74 29.26 3.59 -51.75
CA SER A 74 29.10 5.07 -51.82
C SER A 74 27.71 5.59 -51.43
N ALA A 75 27.54 6.82 -50.97
CA ALA A 75 28.36 7.66 -50.07
C ALA A 75 27.43 8.72 -49.45
N ARG A 76 27.81 9.31 -48.31
CA ARG A 76 27.02 10.39 -47.66
C ARG A 76 27.08 11.68 -48.47
N HIS A 77 26.01 12.48 -48.43
CA HIS A 77 26.12 13.94 -48.48
C HIS A 77 25.10 14.63 -47.58
N ARG A 78 25.54 15.68 -46.88
CA ARG A 78 24.69 16.70 -46.24
C ARG A 78 24.47 17.85 -47.25
N GLY A 79 23.37 18.58 -47.09
CA GLY A 79 23.13 19.87 -47.74
C GLY A 79 21.77 20.44 -47.33
N ASP A 80 21.76 21.62 -46.72
CA ASP A 80 20.54 22.34 -46.33
C ASP A 80 19.77 22.86 -47.56
N HIS A 81 18.46 23.13 -47.40
CA HIS A 81 17.95 24.50 -47.61
C HIS A 81 16.47 24.70 -47.19
N ARG A 82 16.14 25.99 -47.03
CA ARG A 82 14.95 26.54 -46.37
C ARG A 82 13.68 26.49 -47.26
N GLY A 83 12.53 26.21 -46.62
CA GLY A 83 11.49 27.23 -46.51
C GLY A 83 10.17 27.09 -47.30
N ARG A 84 9.16 27.78 -46.75
CA ARG A 84 7.82 28.10 -47.29
C ARG A 84 6.78 26.97 -47.27
N GLY A 85 5.86 27.03 -46.31
CA GLY A 85 4.60 26.27 -46.33
C GLY A 85 3.50 26.94 -47.16
N ARG A 86 2.37 26.24 -47.34
CA ARG A 86 1.07 26.81 -47.76
C ARG A 86 -0.07 26.12 -47.01
N ARG A 87 -1.13 26.88 -46.72
CA ARG A 87 -2.39 26.43 -46.09
C ARG A 87 -3.35 25.84 -47.12
N ARG A 88 -4.32 25.03 -46.63
CA ARG A 88 -5.69 24.68 -47.12
C ARG A 88 -5.91 23.16 -47.04
N ALA A 89 -7.13 22.62 -46.89
CA ALA A 89 -8.40 23.11 -46.34
C ALA A 89 -9.33 21.87 -46.14
N SER A 90 -10.54 22.09 -45.63
CA SER A 90 -11.45 21.09 -45.05
C SER A 90 -12.43 20.39 -46.02
N SER A 91 -13.22 19.48 -45.41
CA SER A 91 -14.63 19.13 -45.69
C SER A 91 -15.00 18.34 -46.93
N TRP A 92 -15.59 17.16 -46.69
CA TRP A 92 -16.66 16.56 -47.50
C TRP A 92 -17.74 15.98 -46.56
N ASP A 93 -18.91 16.63 -46.57
CA ASP A 93 -20.17 16.09 -46.05
C ASP A 93 -20.89 15.32 -47.16
N GLY A 94 -21.69 14.32 -46.80
CA GLY A 94 -22.43 13.50 -47.77
C GLY A 94 -23.61 12.74 -47.17
N ARG A 95 -24.76 13.42 -46.97
CA ARG A 95 -26.03 12.78 -46.59
C ARG A 95 -26.76 12.21 -47.82
N GLY A 96 -27.42 11.06 -47.68
CA GLY A 96 -28.34 10.54 -48.71
C GLY A 96 -29.12 9.28 -48.28
N ALA A 97 -30.46 9.30 -48.41
CA ALA A 97 -31.40 8.23 -48.08
C ALA A 97 -32.63 8.31 -49.03
N HIS A 98 -33.55 7.35 -49.18
CA HIS A 98 -33.90 6.14 -48.41
C HIS A 98 -34.27 4.96 -49.36
N GLY A 99 -34.39 3.73 -48.84
CA GLY A 99 -35.07 2.62 -49.56
C GLY A 99 -35.18 1.35 -48.71
N ALA A 100 -36.38 0.76 -48.60
CA ALA A 100 -36.69 -0.26 -47.59
C ALA A 100 -37.31 -1.57 -48.13
N ALA A 101 -37.32 -2.57 -47.24
CA ALA A 101 -38.20 -3.76 -47.17
C ALA A 101 -37.93 -4.96 -48.10
N ARG A 102 -37.67 -6.12 -47.48
CA ARG A 102 -38.70 -7.14 -47.19
C ARG A 102 -38.24 -8.17 -46.15
N ALA A 103 -39.20 -8.76 -45.44
CA ALA A 103 -39.00 -9.68 -44.32
C ALA A 103 -39.19 -11.16 -44.70
N ARG A 104 -38.70 -12.09 -43.87
CA ARG A 104 -39.30 -13.41 -43.63
C ARG A 104 -38.96 -13.95 -42.21
N ARG A 105 -39.94 -14.63 -41.62
CA ARG A 105 -40.03 -15.31 -40.29
C ARG A 105 -39.46 -16.74 -40.37
N ALA A 106 -39.30 -17.57 -39.32
CA ALA A 106 -39.19 -17.44 -37.84
C ALA A 106 -38.88 -18.84 -37.23
N GLY A 107 -38.61 -18.92 -35.92
CA GLY A 107 -38.54 -20.17 -35.11
C GLY A 107 -37.17 -20.43 -34.47
N ALA A 108 -37.03 -20.88 -33.22
CA ALA A 108 -38.02 -21.22 -32.18
C ALA A 108 -37.51 -20.90 -30.76
N GLU A 109 -38.38 -21.05 -29.76
CA GLU A 109 -38.22 -20.53 -28.39
C GLU A 109 -37.41 -21.42 -27.42
N ARG A 110 -36.93 -20.81 -26.32
CA ARG A 110 -37.00 -21.43 -24.98
C ARG A 110 -37.12 -20.37 -23.88
N ARG A 111 -38.17 -20.47 -23.06
CA ARG A 111 -38.41 -19.64 -21.86
C ARG A 111 -38.18 -20.45 -20.58
N ALA A 112 -37.46 -19.88 -19.62
CA ALA A 112 -37.56 -20.08 -18.17
C ALA A 112 -36.63 -19.06 -17.49
N SER A 113 -36.88 -18.50 -16.31
CA SER A 113 -38.12 -18.38 -15.52
C SER A 113 -37.90 -17.22 -14.52
N ARG A 114 -38.87 -16.31 -14.37
CA ARG A 114 -38.79 -15.25 -13.34
C ARG A 114 -39.10 -15.85 -11.96
N ALA A 115 -38.11 -15.88 -11.07
CA ALA A 115 -38.38 -16.03 -9.65
C ALA A 115 -38.97 -14.71 -9.11
N ARG A 116 -40.10 -14.80 -8.39
CA ARG A 116 -40.73 -13.64 -7.74
C ARG A 116 -40.16 -13.52 -6.33
N PHE A 117 -39.71 -12.33 -5.94
CA PHE A 117 -39.57 -12.02 -4.53
C PHE A 117 -40.95 -11.84 -3.91
N THR A 118 -41.16 -12.44 -2.74
CA THR A 118 -42.27 -12.15 -1.83
C THR A 118 -41.70 -12.12 -0.41
N PRO A 119 -42.07 -11.14 0.43
CA PRO A 119 -41.36 -10.85 1.68
C PRO A 119 -41.86 -11.73 2.83
N LEU A 120 -41.01 -11.95 3.82
CA LEU A 120 -41.38 -12.49 5.12
C LEU A 120 -40.69 -11.70 6.24
N ASP A 121 -41.35 -10.63 6.66
CA ASP A 121 -41.25 -10.13 8.03
C ASP A 121 -42.32 -10.81 8.87
N ARG A 122 -41.91 -11.52 9.94
CA ARG A 122 -42.41 -11.25 11.29
C ARG A 122 -41.67 -12.02 12.38
N ALA A 123 -41.60 -11.37 13.54
CA ALA A 123 -41.10 -11.92 14.79
C ALA A 123 -42.21 -12.62 15.60
N ASP A 124 -41.92 -12.84 16.89
CA ASP A 124 -42.72 -13.44 17.97
C ASP A 124 -42.76 -14.99 18.04
N ALA A 125 -42.79 -15.62 19.22
CA ALA A 125 -42.40 -15.25 20.59
C ALA A 125 -42.55 -16.50 21.48
N GLY A 126 -41.87 -16.60 22.64
CA GLY A 126 -42.33 -17.57 23.64
C GLY A 126 -41.41 -17.99 24.80
N ARG A 127 -41.50 -17.25 25.91
CA ARG A 127 -41.58 -17.73 27.32
C ARG A 127 -40.57 -18.80 27.83
N GLY A 128 -39.94 -18.65 28.99
CA GLY A 128 -40.00 -17.54 29.94
C GLY A 128 -39.47 -17.89 31.34
N SER A 129 -39.28 -16.83 32.15
CA SER A 129 -39.28 -16.79 33.61
C SER A 129 -38.75 -17.97 34.44
N ARG A 130 -37.74 -17.69 35.28
CA ARG A 130 -37.82 -18.01 36.72
C ARG A 130 -37.16 -16.94 37.58
N ARG A 131 -37.86 -16.59 38.66
CA ARG A 131 -37.48 -15.61 39.68
C ARG A 131 -36.56 -16.27 40.70
N HIS A 132 -35.59 -15.55 41.27
CA HIS A 132 -35.74 -14.95 42.62
C HIS A 132 -34.42 -14.37 43.15
N ALA A 133 -34.52 -13.21 43.82
CA ALA A 133 -33.48 -12.63 44.64
C ALA A 133 -33.51 -13.17 46.08
N ARG A 134 -32.41 -13.02 46.84
CA ARG A 134 -32.43 -12.88 48.31
C ARG A 134 -31.16 -12.19 48.86
N HIS A 135 -31.38 -11.03 49.49
CA HIS A 135 -30.66 -10.40 50.63
C HIS A 135 -29.13 -10.20 50.56
N ARG A 136 -28.60 -8.96 50.68
CA ARG A 136 -28.64 -7.96 51.78
C ARG A 136 -27.81 -8.33 53.02
N GLN A 137 -26.74 -7.58 53.27
CA GLN A 137 -26.57 -6.56 54.34
C GLN A 137 -25.21 -5.85 54.09
N ALA A 138 -25.03 -4.53 54.03
CA ALA A 138 -25.53 -3.36 54.78
C ALA A 138 -24.59 -2.91 55.93
N GLY A 139 -24.35 -1.59 56.02
CA GLY A 139 -23.31 -0.93 56.84
C GLY A 139 -22.39 -0.09 55.94
N CYS A 140 -22.60 1.21 55.67
CA CYS A 140 -22.96 2.34 56.55
C CYS A 140 -21.89 2.56 57.65
N ASP A 141 -21.43 3.78 57.95
CA ASP A 141 -21.99 5.10 57.62
C ASP A 141 -20.95 6.24 57.79
N GLN A 142 -21.40 7.47 57.55
CA GLN A 142 -20.85 8.78 57.98
C GLN A 142 -19.75 9.40 57.11
N ARG A 143 -19.74 10.71 56.80
CA ARG A 143 -20.70 11.85 56.70
C ARG A 143 -19.82 13.10 56.83
N GLY A 144 -19.98 14.10 55.97
CA GLY A 144 -19.33 15.40 56.11
C GLY A 144 -19.76 16.36 55.01
N THR A 145 -20.42 17.46 55.36
CA THR A 145 -21.13 18.34 54.42
C THR A 145 -20.60 19.78 54.41
N SER A 146 -20.99 20.53 53.36
CA SER A 146 -20.91 22.00 53.20
C SER A 146 -19.53 22.53 52.72
N ARG A 147 -19.43 23.63 51.94
CA ARG A 147 -20.35 24.76 51.66
C ARG A 147 -20.33 25.23 50.19
N ARG A 148 -21.32 26.07 49.83
CA ARG A 148 -21.36 26.87 48.59
C ARG A 148 -20.29 27.98 48.58
N VAL A 149 -19.67 28.26 47.43
CA VAL A 149 -19.28 29.61 46.98
C VAL A 149 -19.35 29.69 45.44
N ASP A 150 -20.03 30.72 44.94
CA ASP A 150 -19.80 31.38 43.64
C ASP A 150 -19.98 32.89 43.97
N PRO A 151 -19.02 33.77 43.64
CA PRO A 151 -19.11 34.44 42.34
C PRO A 151 -17.75 34.72 41.66
N ARG A 152 -17.74 34.61 40.32
CA ARG A 152 -17.09 35.55 39.37
C ARG A 152 -15.77 36.23 39.81
N GLN A 153 -14.61 35.64 39.50
CA GLN A 153 -13.43 36.35 38.97
C GLN A 153 -12.30 35.38 38.63
N LEU A 154 -12.14 35.06 37.34
CA LEU A 154 -10.87 34.72 36.68
C LEU A 154 -11.16 34.50 35.19
N ALA A 155 -11.25 35.60 34.45
CA ALA A 155 -11.43 35.57 33.00
C ALA A 155 -10.09 35.29 32.31
N SER A 156 -10.18 34.58 31.18
CA SER A 156 -9.22 34.54 30.07
C SER A 156 -7.73 34.29 30.37
N ARG A 157 -7.26 33.07 30.08
CA ARG A 157 -6.14 32.78 29.14
C ARG A 157 -5.87 31.28 29.00
N SER A 158 -6.46 30.69 27.96
CA SER A 158 -5.96 29.50 27.24
C SER A 158 -6.82 29.33 25.99
N ALA A 159 -6.61 30.22 25.01
CA ALA A 159 -7.22 30.09 23.69
C ALA A 159 -6.30 29.26 22.80
N CYS A 160 -6.87 28.33 22.02
CA CYS A 160 -6.15 27.46 21.12
C CYS A 160 -5.25 28.23 20.14
N ALA A 161 -3.95 27.94 20.16
CA ALA A 161 -3.06 28.30 19.05
C ALA A 161 -3.28 27.32 17.90
N ALA A 162 -4.37 27.50 17.14
CA ALA A 162 -4.53 26.83 15.85
C ALA A 162 -3.44 27.35 14.91
N ALA A 163 -2.51 26.47 14.52
CA ALA A 163 -1.46 26.79 13.56
C ALA A 163 -2.08 27.08 12.18
N ARG A 164 -2.28 28.37 11.88
CA ARG A 164 -2.70 28.81 10.55
C ARG A 164 -1.56 28.63 9.58
N LEU A 165 -1.73 27.75 8.58
CA LEU A 165 -0.91 27.76 7.38
C LEU A 165 -1.01 29.16 6.74
N PRO A 166 0.10 29.77 6.30
CA PRO A 166 0.06 31.13 5.78
C PRO A 166 -0.67 31.18 4.43
N HIS A 167 -1.75 31.97 4.36
CA HIS A 167 -2.35 32.37 3.09
C HIS A 167 -1.32 33.14 2.26
N ARG A 168 -1.30 32.89 0.94
CA ARG A 168 -0.57 33.73 -0.02
C ARG A 168 -0.96 35.21 0.17
N ALA A 169 0.04 36.03 0.44
CA ALA A 169 0.00 37.47 0.19
C ALA A 169 0.96 37.74 -0.99
N ASP A 170 0.52 38.55 -1.94
CA ASP A 170 1.35 38.96 -3.07
C ASP A 170 2.54 39.79 -2.58
N ALA A 171 3.76 39.35 -2.90
CA ALA A 171 4.99 40.06 -2.59
C ALA A 171 5.99 39.89 -3.73
N GLU A 172 6.27 40.99 -4.43
CA GLU A 172 7.33 41.08 -5.44
C GLU A 172 8.71 41.00 -4.75
N GLY A 173 9.53 40.00 -5.12
CA GLY A 173 10.98 39.99 -4.87
C GLY A 173 11.43 39.87 -3.38
N PRO A 174 12.38 38.99 -3.06
CA PRO A 174 13.62 38.87 -3.83
C PRO A 174 13.78 37.49 -4.48
N SER A 175 14.67 37.41 -5.49
CA SER A 175 15.09 36.16 -6.13
C SER A 175 15.98 35.33 -5.20
N GLY A 176 15.40 34.79 -4.13
CA GLY A 176 16.03 33.75 -3.33
C GLY A 176 16.16 32.49 -4.17
N THR A 177 17.39 32.09 -4.47
CA THR A 177 17.66 30.74 -4.97
C THR A 177 17.09 29.75 -3.98
N ALA A 178 16.17 28.88 -4.42
CA ALA A 178 15.62 27.82 -3.58
C ALA A 178 16.76 27.05 -2.90
N PRO A 179 16.63 26.69 -1.60
CA PRO A 179 17.69 25.98 -0.90
C PRO A 179 18.05 24.71 -1.68
N VAL A 180 19.32 24.59 -2.07
CA VAL A 180 19.81 23.47 -2.88
C VAL A 180 19.68 22.20 -2.06
N THR A 181 18.60 21.45 -2.28
CA THR A 181 18.33 20.24 -1.55
C THR A 181 19.41 19.22 -1.88
N LYS A 182 20.15 18.78 -0.85
CA LYS A 182 21.23 17.82 -1.02
C LYS A 182 20.67 16.47 -1.48
N VAL A 183 21.11 16.02 -2.64
CA VAL A 183 20.85 14.67 -3.15
C VAL A 183 21.44 13.62 -2.20
N ILE A 184 20.63 12.63 -1.85
CA ILE A 184 21.08 11.43 -1.11
C ILE A 184 21.55 10.43 -2.16
N ALA A 185 22.87 10.27 -2.29
CA ALA A 185 23.47 9.44 -3.33
C ALA A 185 23.43 7.93 -2.99
N PRO A 186 23.43 7.03 -3.99
CA PRO A 186 23.61 5.59 -3.79
C PRO A 186 24.77 5.23 -2.86
N GLY A 187 24.58 4.19 -2.05
CA GLY A 187 25.46 3.79 -0.96
C GLY A 187 25.00 4.28 0.43
N ALA A 188 24.14 5.31 0.47
CA ALA A 188 23.40 5.76 1.65
C ALA A 188 22.42 4.69 2.19
N ALA A 189 21.96 4.87 3.42
CA ALA A 189 20.99 3.99 4.07
C ALA A 189 19.60 4.66 4.17
N LEU A 190 18.56 3.98 3.67
CA LEU A 190 17.18 4.45 3.70
C LEU A 190 16.41 3.72 4.79
N GLY A 191 15.74 4.46 5.68
CA GLY A 191 14.90 3.91 6.73
C GLY A 191 13.46 3.71 6.28
N VAL A 192 12.85 2.59 6.65
CA VAL A 192 11.43 2.29 6.42
C VAL A 192 10.75 2.02 7.76
N LEU A 193 9.72 2.79 8.10
CA LEU A 193 8.83 2.50 9.23
C LEU A 193 7.68 1.62 8.78
N GLY A 194 7.54 0.46 9.42
CA GLY A 194 6.70 -0.64 8.94
C GLY A 194 7.47 -1.55 7.98
N SER A 195 7.08 -2.81 7.97
CA SER A 195 7.89 -3.90 7.41
C SER A 195 7.10 -4.89 6.56
N GLY A 196 5.88 -4.51 6.15
CA GLY A 196 5.02 -5.28 5.26
C GLY A 196 5.50 -5.36 3.81
N GLN A 197 4.59 -5.76 2.91
CA GLN A 197 4.95 -6.01 1.52
C GLN A 197 5.36 -4.77 0.74
N LEU A 198 4.92 -3.57 1.15
CA LEU A 198 5.23 -2.34 0.42
C LEU A 198 6.70 -1.96 0.67
N GLY A 199 7.16 -2.16 1.90
CA GLY A 199 8.55 -1.97 2.33
C GLY A 199 9.47 -2.98 1.66
N ARG A 200 9.03 -4.22 1.48
CA ARG A 200 9.76 -5.24 0.70
C ARG A 200 10.01 -4.79 -0.73
N MET A 201 8.97 -4.33 -1.42
CA MET A 201 9.08 -3.90 -2.82
C MET A 201 9.87 -2.59 -2.95
N PHE A 202 9.72 -1.67 -2.01
CA PHE A 202 10.60 -0.50 -1.85
C PHE A 202 12.06 -0.91 -1.67
N ALA A 203 12.34 -1.87 -0.78
CA ALA A 203 13.70 -2.32 -0.50
C ALA A 203 14.36 -2.97 -1.71
N ILE A 204 13.62 -3.78 -2.48
CA ILE A 204 14.11 -4.36 -3.74
C ILE A 204 14.45 -3.25 -4.75
N ALA A 205 13.61 -2.22 -4.89
CA ALA A 205 13.89 -1.08 -5.78
C ALA A 205 15.11 -0.25 -5.31
N ALA A 206 15.20 0.07 -4.02
CA ALA A 206 16.30 0.80 -3.41
C ALA A 206 17.65 0.07 -3.57
N ARG A 207 17.67 -1.25 -3.31
CA ARG A 207 18.89 -2.07 -3.43
C ARG A 207 19.32 -2.26 -4.88
N ARG A 208 18.40 -2.32 -5.84
CA ARG A 208 18.71 -2.24 -7.29
C ARG A 208 19.43 -0.94 -7.67
N MET A 209 19.13 0.16 -6.97
CA MET A 209 19.79 1.46 -7.15
C MET A 209 21.08 1.62 -6.30
N GLY A 210 21.47 0.61 -5.52
CA GLY A 210 22.69 0.62 -4.70
C GLY A 210 22.56 1.28 -3.33
N TYR A 211 21.34 1.54 -2.84
CA TYR A 211 21.12 1.95 -1.45
C TYR A 211 21.11 0.76 -0.49
N ARG A 212 21.42 1.02 0.78
CA ARG A 212 21.09 0.11 1.88
C ARG A 212 19.71 0.43 2.41
N VAL A 213 19.05 -0.54 3.04
CA VAL A 213 17.71 -0.35 3.60
C VAL A 213 17.65 -0.90 5.02
N HIS A 214 17.20 -0.07 5.96
CA HIS A 214 16.93 -0.48 7.34
C HIS A 214 15.42 -0.40 7.56
N THR A 215 14.82 -1.38 8.23
CA THR A 215 13.38 -1.40 8.57
C THR A 215 13.17 -1.38 10.08
N PHE A 216 12.08 -0.77 10.54
CA PHE A 216 11.67 -0.72 11.94
C PHE A 216 10.23 -1.23 12.08
N SER A 217 10.01 -2.22 12.94
CA SER A 217 8.69 -2.79 13.26
C SER A 217 8.70 -3.60 14.56
N PRO A 218 7.55 -3.88 15.19
CA PRO A 218 7.50 -4.78 16.35
C PRO A 218 7.72 -6.27 15.99
N ASP A 219 7.48 -6.65 14.73
CA ASP A 219 7.68 -8.00 14.21
C ASP A 219 9.11 -8.23 13.67
N ALA A 220 9.52 -9.50 13.58
CA ALA A 220 10.79 -10.00 13.02
C ALA A 220 10.57 -11.06 11.92
N ASP A 221 11.57 -11.31 11.07
CA ASP A 221 11.43 -12.13 9.83
C ASP A 221 10.28 -11.64 8.94
N THR A 222 10.19 -10.32 8.85
CA THR A 222 9.10 -9.63 8.15
C THR A 222 9.35 -9.59 6.64
N PRO A 223 8.30 -9.39 5.81
CA PRO A 223 8.46 -9.21 4.37
C PRO A 223 9.57 -8.24 3.96
N THR A 224 9.74 -7.13 4.69
CA THR A 224 10.82 -6.15 4.47
C THR A 224 12.13 -6.61 5.10
N GLY A 225 12.13 -7.13 6.33
CA GLY A 225 13.32 -7.62 7.02
C GLY A 225 14.11 -8.66 6.22
N GLN A 226 13.40 -9.59 5.57
CA GLN A 226 13.95 -10.61 4.66
C GLN A 226 14.79 -10.06 3.49
N VAL A 227 14.66 -8.77 3.14
CA VAL A 227 15.40 -8.12 2.04
C VAL A 227 16.18 -6.87 2.45
N ALA A 228 16.02 -6.42 3.69
CA ALA A 228 16.72 -5.29 4.29
C ALA A 228 18.18 -5.66 4.65
N ASP A 229 19.00 -4.64 4.88
CA ASP A 229 20.36 -4.80 5.41
C ASP A 229 20.37 -4.77 6.96
N VAL A 230 19.34 -4.17 7.59
CA VAL A 230 19.08 -4.20 9.05
C VAL A 230 17.57 -4.26 9.32
N GLU A 231 17.14 -5.17 10.19
CA GLU A 231 15.78 -5.23 10.77
C GLU A 231 15.87 -4.83 12.25
N VAL A 232 15.22 -3.73 12.63
CA VAL A 232 15.12 -3.27 14.02
C VAL A 232 13.75 -3.67 14.57
N VAL A 233 13.78 -4.54 15.58
CA VAL A 233 12.58 -5.12 16.20
C VAL A 233 12.25 -4.35 17.49
N ALA A 234 11.28 -3.44 17.42
CA ALA A 234 10.83 -2.61 18.55
C ALA A 234 9.44 -2.00 18.30
N GLU A 235 8.74 -1.64 19.38
CA GLU A 235 7.46 -0.92 19.34
C GLU A 235 7.66 0.54 18.93
N TYR A 236 6.65 1.18 18.31
CA TYR A 236 6.72 2.58 17.90
C TYR A 236 6.70 3.57 19.07
N GLU A 237 6.33 3.11 20.27
CA GLU A 237 6.40 3.87 21.51
C GLU A 237 7.82 3.91 22.10
N ASP A 238 8.76 3.07 21.62
CA ASP A 238 10.18 3.13 22.02
C ASP A 238 10.91 4.24 21.26
N LEU A 239 10.74 5.47 21.75
CA LEU A 239 11.35 6.66 21.18
C LEU A 239 12.88 6.63 21.22
N ASP A 240 13.52 5.83 22.09
CA ASP A 240 14.97 5.72 22.14
C ASP A 240 15.50 4.73 21.10
N ALA A 241 14.79 3.63 20.85
CA ALA A 241 15.04 2.75 19.71
C ALA A 241 14.84 3.47 18.37
N LEU A 242 13.77 4.28 18.24
CA LEU A 242 13.53 5.11 17.05
C LEU A 242 14.64 6.15 16.83
N ARG A 243 15.12 6.82 17.88
CA ARG A 243 16.28 7.73 17.79
C ARG A 243 17.57 7.01 17.44
N ALA A 244 17.77 5.79 17.92
CA ALA A 244 18.92 4.96 17.57
C ALA A 244 18.86 4.49 16.10
N PHE A 245 17.67 4.16 15.60
CA PHE A 245 17.41 3.85 14.19
C PHE A 245 17.65 5.07 13.28
N ALA A 246 17.09 6.23 13.64
CA ALA A 246 17.23 7.47 12.86
C ALA A 246 18.69 7.91 12.65
N ARG A 247 19.58 7.63 13.62
CA ARG A 247 21.03 7.91 13.51
C ARG A 247 21.77 7.00 12.52
N GLN A 248 21.13 5.95 12.02
CA GLN A 248 21.72 4.95 11.11
C GLN A 248 21.25 5.11 9.66
N VAL A 249 20.41 6.10 9.36
CA VAL A 249 19.78 6.30 8.04
C VAL A 249 19.79 7.77 7.61
N ASP A 250 19.96 8.00 6.31
CA ASP A 250 20.08 9.32 5.68
C ASP A 250 18.72 9.97 5.37
N VAL A 251 17.63 9.17 5.35
CA VAL A 251 16.23 9.59 5.22
C VAL A 251 15.31 8.45 5.66
N VAL A 252 14.13 8.77 6.19
CA VAL A 252 13.09 7.81 6.56
C VAL A 252 11.83 8.00 5.70
N THR A 253 11.20 6.88 5.33
CA THR A 253 9.89 6.80 4.66
C THR A 253 8.96 5.84 5.41
N PHE A 254 7.66 5.92 5.13
CA PHE A 254 6.64 5.03 5.70
C PHE A 254 6.26 3.89 4.74
N GLU A 255 6.02 2.71 5.31
CA GLU A 255 5.35 1.55 4.69
C GLU A 255 3.86 1.53 5.06
N PHE A 256 3.56 1.96 6.28
CA PHE A 256 2.28 1.82 6.96
C PHE A 256 1.79 3.19 7.44
N GLU A 257 0.48 3.44 7.36
CA GLU A 257 -0.07 4.77 7.64
C GLU A 257 -0.14 5.11 9.13
N ASN A 258 -0.45 4.15 10.01
CA ASN A 258 -0.76 4.43 11.41
C ASN A 258 0.49 4.44 12.31
N VAL A 259 1.52 5.19 11.93
CA VAL A 259 2.67 5.50 12.79
C VAL A 259 2.29 6.61 13.78
N PRO A 260 2.54 6.47 15.09
CA PRO A 260 2.29 7.52 16.09
C PRO A 260 3.03 8.82 15.79
N ILE A 261 2.41 9.98 16.05
CA ILE A 261 3.03 11.28 15.76
C ILE A 261 4.33 11.50 16.57
N ASP A 262 4.36 11.09 17.84
CA ASP A 262 5.54 11.18 18.71
C ASP A 262 6.74 10.39 18.16
N ALA A 263 6.48 9.29 17.43
CA ALA A 263 7.52 8.50 16.76
C ALA A 263 8.11 9.23 15.55
N ILE A 264 7.27 9.96 14.81
CA ILE A 264 7.68 10.79 13.67
C ILE A 264 8.52 11.96 14.17
N ASP A 265 8.04 12.69 15.17
CA ASP A 265 8.74 13.83 15.78
C ASP A 265 10.11 13.43 16.34
N ALA A 266 10.22 12.24 16.96
CA ALA A 266 11.48 11.71 17.48
C ALA A 266 12.52 11.40 16.38
N ILE A 267 12.08 11.10 15.15
CA ILE A 267 12.93 10.84 13.99
C ILE A 267 13.24 12.12 13.23
N GLU A 268 12.24 12.98 12.96
CA GLU A 268 12.40 14.27 12.26
C GLU A 268 13.42 15.18 12.97
N ALA A 269 13.57 15.05 14.30
CA ALA A 269 14.61 15.72 15.09
C ALA A 269 16.06 15.27 14.78
N ILE A 270 16.27 14.21 14.00
CA ILE A 270 17.59 13.59 13.73
C ILE A 270 17.86 13.46 12.23
N THR A 271 16.88 13.00 11.44
CA THR A 271 17.04 12.70 10.00
C THR A 271 15.75 13.06 9.25
N PRO A 272 15.79 13.46 7.96
CA PRO A 272 14.58 13.84 7.24
C PRO A 272 13.57 12.69 7.14
N VAL A 273 12.30 12.98 7.41
CA VAL A 273 11.18 12.05 7.15
C VAL A 273 10.41 12.55 5.91
N ARG A 274 10.11 11.64 4.98
CA ARG A 274 9.48 11.95 3.67
C ARG A 274 8.45 10.87 3.32
N PRO A 275 7.15 11.19 3.18
CA PRO A 275 6.51 12.50 3.35
C PRO A 275 6.63 13.05 4.77
N CYS A 276 6.31 14.34 4.98
CA CYS A 276 6.33 14.95 6.31
C CYS A 276 5.18 14.46 7.20
N GLY A 277 5.37 14.53 8.52
CA GLY A 277 4.37 14.10 9.50
C GLY A 277 2.97 14.72 9.33
N VAL A 278 2.87 15.97 8.84
CA VAL A 278 1.60 16.66 8.60
C VAL A 278 0.76 15.99 7.50
N ALA A 279 1.38 15.56 6.40
CA ALA A 279 0.67 14.89 5.33
C ALA A 279 0.13 13.52 5.78
N LEU A 280 0.93 12.78 6.54
CA LEU A 280 0.52 11.51 7.13
C LEU A 280 -0.62 11.70 8.16
N HIS A 281 -0.48 12.67 9.06
CA HIS A 281 -1.50 13.00 10.07
C HIS A 281 -2.85 13.36 9.43
N THR A 282 -2.85 14.06 8.29
CA THR A 282 -4.10 14.39 7.56
C THR A 282 -4.79 13.13 7.03
N ALA A 283 -4.08 12.25 6.33
CA ALA A 283 -4.68 11.07 5.68
C ALA A 283 -4.93 9.88 6.65
N GLN A 284 -4.25 9.82 7.79
CA GLN A 284 -4.46 8.80 8.85
C GLN A 284 -5.90 8.71 9.38
N GLN A 285 -6.73 9.73 9.18
CA GLN A 285 -8.03 9.83 9.83
C GLN A 285 -9.05 10.44 8.85
N ARG A 286 -10.06 9.64 8.48
CA ARG A 286 -11.03 9.91 7.41
C ARG A 286 -11.77 11.23 7.60
N ALA A 287 -12.01 11.64 8.84
CA ALA A 287 -12.72 12.88 9.15
C ALA A 287 -11.83 14.11 8.89
N ARG A 288 -10.52 14.03 9.19
CA ARG A 288 -9.52 15.04 8.85
C ARG A 288 -9.27 15.09 7.34
N GLU A 289 -9.13 13.95 6.70
CA GLU A 289 -8.92 13.84 5.25
C GLU A 289 -10.09 14.44 4.46
N LYS A 290 -11.32 14.01 4.73
CA LYS A 290 -12.52 14.53 4.03
C LYS A 290 -12.69 16.03 4.26
N GLN A 291 -12.41 16.54 5.46
CA GLN A 291 -12.43 17.97 5.74
C GLN A 291 -11.34 18.71 4.95
N PHE A 292 -10.09 18.22 4.97
CA PHE A 292 -8.98 18.79 4.20
C PHE A 292 -9.31 18.89 2.70
N LEU A 293 -9.93 17.84 2.14
CA LEU A 293 -10.34 17.78 0.75
C LEU A 293 -11.47 18.79 0.45
N ALA A 294 -12.53 18.78 1.26
CA ALA A 294 -13.70 19.64 1.05
C ALA A 294 -13.38 21.15 1.24
N ASP A 295 -12.57 21.50 2.24
CA ASP A 295 -12.13 22.89 2.49
C ASP A 295 -11.35 23.49 1.31
N ARG A 296 -10.79 22.63 0.45
CA ARG A 296 -10.03 23.00 -0.76
C ARG A 296 -10.83 22.84 -2.05
N GLY A 297 -12.12 22.49 -1.96
CA GLY A 297 -12.99 22.32 -3.12
C GLY A 297 -12.68 21.07 -3.96
N PHE A 298 -11.99 20.07 -3.40
CA PHE A 298 -11.87 18.78 -4.07
C PHE A 298 -13.24 18.08 -4.07
N PRO A 299 -13.64 17.44 -5.19
CA PRO A 299 -14.94 16.76 -5.25
C PRO A 299 -14.90 15.52 -4.36
N THR A 300 -15.75 15.44 -3.34
CA THR A 300 -15.91 14.27 -2.48
C THR A 300 -17.37 13.85 -2.43
N ALA A 301 -17.64 12.60 -2.06
CA ALA A 301 -18.99 12.22 -1.64
C ALA A 301 -19.48 13.16 -0.51
N PRO A 302 -20.76 13.59 -0.50
CA PRO A 302 -21.33 14.34 0.62
C PRO A 302 -21.15 13.58 1.93
N PHE A 303 -20.62 14.24 2.97
CA PHE A 303 -20.28 13.59 4.23
C PHE A 303 -20.64 14.43 5.47
N GLY A 304 -20.71 13.77 6.62
CA GLY A 304 -20.83 14.37 7.94
C GLY A 304 -19.91 13.68 8.93
N ARG A 305 -19.31 14.44 9.85
CA ARG A 305 -18.53 13.91 10.98
C ARG A 305 -19.44 13.69 12.19
N ALA A 306 -19.09 12.70 13.02
CA ALA A 306 -19.77 12.44 14.28
C ALA A 306 -18.79 11.92 15.34
N ALA A 307 -18.65 12.64 16.45
CA ALA A 307 -17.89 12.24 17.64
C ALA A 307 -18.81 11.73 18.78
N SER A 308 -20.13 11.81 18.61
CA SER A 308 -21.14 11.35 19.55
C SER A 308 -22.33 10.70 18.84
N LEU A 309 -23.18 9.99 19.59
CA LEU A 309 -24.39 9.36 19.04
C LEU A 309 -25.37 10.39 18.47
N ASP A 310 -25.54 11.53 19.15
CA ASP A 310 -26.43 12.61 18.70
C ASP A 310 -25.92 13.24 17.40
N GLU A 311 -24.61 13.50 17.29
CA GLU A 311 -23.99 13.94 16.04
C GLU A 311 -24.12 12.91 14.91
N LEU A 312 -24.10 11.61 15.24
CA LEU A 312 -24.26 10.54 14.25
C LEU A 312 -25.69 10.50 13.70
N TRP A 313 -26.69 10.68 14.57
CA TRP A 313 -28.09 10.87 14.17
C TRP A 313 -28.26 12.09 13.27
N ASP A 314 -27.72 13.25 13.67
CA ASP A 314 -27.78 14.48 12.87
C ASP A 314 -27.06 14.34 11.52
N ALA A 315 -25.90 13.67 11.50
CA ALA A 315 -25.15 13.41 10.27
C ALA A 315 -25.92 12.49 9.31
N VAL A 316 -26.52 11.39 9.80
CA VAL A 316 -27.36 10.50 8.99
C VAL A 316 -28.64 11.19 8.52
N ALA A 317 -29.28 12.01 9.35
CA ALA A 317 -30.46 12.78 8.97
C ALA A 317 -30.15 13.81 7.86
N ARG A 318 -28.99 14.47 7.92
CA ARG A 318 -28.53 15.45 6.92
C ARG A 318 -28.07 14.82 5.60
N ILE A 319 -27.37 13.69 5.65
CA ILE A 319 -26.86 12.98 4.46
C ILE A 319 -27.95 12.12 3.79
N GLY A 320 -28.91 11.63 4.58
CA GLY A 320 -29.95 10.71 4.13
C GLY A 320 -29.47 9.26 4.04
N THR A 321 -30.38 8.39 3.58
CA THR A 321 -30.08 6.99 3.28
C THR A 321 -30.40 6.68 1.80
N PRO A 322 -29.67 5.75 1.15
CA PRO A 322 -28.57 4.96 1.69
C PRO A 322 -27.28 5.77 1.93
N SER A 323 -26.59 5.45 3.02
CA SER A 323 -25.29 6.03 3.41
C SER A 323 -24.37 4.95 3.98
N VAL A 324 -23.11 5.29 4.26
CA VAL A 324 -22.13 4.43 4.91
C VAL A 324 -21.55 5.15 6.11
N ILE A 325 -21.61 4.52 7.28
CA ILE A 325 -20.88 4.96 8.48
C ILE A 325 -19.52 4.25 8.46
N LYS A 326 -18.42 5.01 8.52
CA LYS A 326 -17.05 4.50 8.60
C LYS A 326 -16.39 4.98 9.89
N THR A 327 -15.63 4.13 10.60
CA THR A 327 -14.76 4.59 11.70
C THR A 327 -13.75 5.61 11.18
N ALA A 328 -13.55 6.71 11.91
CA ALA A 328 -12.68 7.79 11.46
C ALA A 328 -11.20 7.38 11.42
N ALA A 329 -10.76 6.49 12.31
CA ALA A 329 -9.41 5.93 12.34
C ALA A 329 -9.42 4.40 12.10
N PHE A 330 -8.24 3.85 11.80
CA PHE A 330 -7.94 2.40 11.74
C PHE A 330 -8.81 1.53 10.79
N GLY A 331 -9.64 2.12 9.93
CA GLY A 331 -10.48 1.40 8.97
C GLY A 331 -9.76 1.09 7.65
N TYR A 332 -9.55 -0.19 7.36
CA TYR A 332 -8.89 -0.71 6.14
C TYR A 332 -9.64 -1.94 5.59
N ASP A 333 -9.55 -2.21 4.29
CA ASP A 333 -10.16 -3.39 3.63
C ASP A 333 -11.63 -3.64 4.09
N GLY A 334 -12.45 -2.59 4.06
CA GLY A 334 -13.87 -2.61 4.49
C GLY A 334 -14.13 -2.68 6.00
N LYS A 335 -13.13 -2.91 6.85
CA LYS A 335 -13.32 -2.97 8.31
C LYS A 335 -13.73 -1.60 8.88
N GLY A 336 -14.65 -1.65 9.84
CA GLY A 336 -15.21 -0.45 10.46
C GLY A 336 -16.21 0.31 9.57
N GLN A 337 -16.70 -0.30 8.48
CA GLN A 337 -17.67 0.30 7.57
C GLN A 337 -19.02 -0.41 7.64
N HIS A 338 -20.10 0.34 7.79
CA HIS A 338 -21.47 -0.16 7.91
C HIS A 338 -22.40 0.61 6.98
N LYS A 339 -23.09 -0.11 6.09
CA LYS A 339 -24.10 0.49 5.22
C LYS A 339 -25.39 0.75 6.01
N VAL A 340 -25.89 1.97 5.94
CA VAL A 340 -27.17 2.40 6.53
C VAL A 340 -28.20 2.47 5.42
N THR A 341 -29.29 1.71 5.53
CA THR A 341 -30.45 1.82 4.64
C THR A 341 -31.63 2.47 5.35
N THR A 342 -31.75 2.31 6.67
CA THR A 342 -32.72 2.99 7.52
C THR A 342 -32.02 3.71 8.69
N PRO A 343 -32.45 4.92 9.09
CA PRO A 343 -31.90 5.59 10.26
C PRO A 343 -32.01 4.78 11.56
N ALA A 344 -32.95 3.81 11.64
CA ALA A 344 -33.09 2.93 12.81
C ALA A 344 -31.83 2.11 13.14
N ASP A 345 -30.91 1.91 12.18
CA ASP A 345 -29.68 1.13 12.39
C ASP A 345 -28.60 1.90 13.18
N VAL A 346 -28.75 3.22 13.36
CA VAL A 346 -27.69 4.14 13.86
C VAL A 346 -27.15 3.74 15.23
N GLU A 347 -28.01 3.47 16.22
CA GLU A 347 -27.56 3.09 17.58
C GLU A 347 -26.84 1.73 17.62
N HIS A 348 -27.31 0.79 16.79
CA HIS A 348 -26.68 -0.52 16.66
C HIS A 348 -25.28 -0.39 16.06
N ILE A 349 -25.14 0.40 14.99
CA ILE A 349 -23.85 0.67 14.33
C ILE A 349 -22.91 1.43 15.27
N TRP A 350 -23.39 2.44 16.00
CA TRP A 350 -22.60 3.18 17.01
C TRP A 350 -21.99 2.26 18.07
N THR A 351 -22.77 1.25 18.50
CA THR A 351 -22.32 0.22 19.43
C THR A 351 -21.33 -0.75 18.76
N ALA A 352 -21.60 -1.18 17.52
CA ALA A 352 -20.75 -2.09 16.77
C ALA A 352 -19.36 -1.50 16.45
N ILE A 353 -19.26 -0.18 16.22
CA ILE A 353 -17.98 0.52 16.04
C ILE A 353 -17.30 0.88 17.38
N GLY A 354 -17.86 0.50 18.52
CA GLY A 354 -17.28 0.73 19.83
C GLY A 354 -17.26 2.21 20.27
N HIS A 355 -18.24 3.00 19.82
CA HIS A 355 -18.38 4.43 20.16
C HIS A 355 -17.19 5.31 19.71
N GLN A 356 -16.47 4.91 18.66
CA GLN A 356 -15.39 5.68 18.05
C GLN A 356 -15.93 6.81 17.16
N GLU A 357 -15.17 7.90 16.99
CA GLU A 357 -15.48 8.94 16.01
C GLU A 357 -15.69 8.31 14.62
N ALA A 358 -16.70 8.80 13.90
CA ALA A 358 -17.14 8.26 12.63
C ALA A 358 -17.34 9.34 11.57
N VAL A 359 -17.33 8.90 10.31
CA VAL A 359 -17.75 9.68 9.14
C VAL A 359 -18.94 8.99 8.50
N VAL A 360 -20.01 9.73 8.27
CA VAL A 360 -21.17 9.32 7.47
C VAL A 360 -20.96 9.83 6.06
N GLU A 361 -20.93 8.96 5.06
CA GLU A 361 -20.82 9.32 3.64
C GLU A 361 -22.08 8.89 2.87
N LYS A 362 -22.53 9.70 1.91
CA LYS A 362 -23.61 9.31 1.00
C LYS A 362 -23.20 8.06 0.21
N PHE A 363 -24.08 7.07 0.10
CA PHE A 363 -23.82 5.89 -0.73
C PHE A 363 -23.90 6.29 -2.21
N ILE A 364 -22.76 6.27 -2.91
CA ILE A 364 -22.66 6.66 -4.32
C ILE A 364 -23.07 5.49 -5.22
N GLY A 365 -23.82 5.76 -6.27
CA GLY A 365 -24.06 4.81 -7.36
C GLY A 365 -22.82 4.79 -8.26
N LEU A 366 -22.03 3.72 -8.21
CA LEU A 366 -20.75 3.62 -8.92
C LEU A 366 -20.94 3.09 -10.35
N GLN A 367 -20.33 3.76 -11.33
CA GLN A 367 -20.03 3.18 -12.64
C GLN A 367 -18.72 2.37 -12.57
N THR A 368 -17.68 2.95 -11.97
CA THR A 368 -16.38 2.27 -11.79
C THR A 368 -15.58 2.93 -10.66
N GLU A 369 -14.61 2.20 -10.13
CA GLU A 369 -13.62 2.71 -9.18
C GLU A 369 -12.29 2.86 -9.91
N ILE A 370 -11.64 4.02 -9.79
CA ILE A 370 -10.33 4.26 -10.36
C ILE A 370 -9.36 4.74 -9.28
N SER A 371 -8.06 4.62 -9.54
CA SER A 371 -7.04 5.29 -8.73
C SER A 371 -5.98 5.92 -9.60
N MET A 372 -5.34 6.96 -9.10
CA MET A 372 -4.14 7.53 -9.72
C MET A 372 -3.01 7.56 -8.71
N ILE A 373 -1.87 7.02 -9.12
CA ILE A 373 -0.61 7.13 -8.40
C ILE A 373 0.09 8.39 -8.91
N GLY A 374 0.28 9.37 -8.02
CA GLY A 374 1.10 10.54 -8.25
C GLY A 374 2.39 10.47 -7.44
N VAL A 375 3.44 11.10 -7.93
CA VAL A 375 4.69 11.33 -7.20
C VAL A 375 5.06 12.81 -7.28
N ARG A 376 5.53 13.36 -6.16
CA ARG A 376 6.11 14.70 -6.10
C ARG A 376 7.53 14.64 -5.53
N GLY A 377 8.46 15.23 -6.27
CA GLY A 377 9.83 15.46 -5.85
C GLY A 377 9.93 16.61 -4.85
N ILE A 378 11.07 16.70 -4.15
CA ILE A 378 11.34 17.78 -3.19
C ILE A 378 11.63 19.14 -3.84
N ASP A 379 12.01 19.12 -5.12
CA ASP A 379 12.06 20.26 -6.03
C ASP A 379 10.67 20.75 -6.46
N GLY A 380 9.62 19.95 -6.20
CA GLY A 380 8.25 20.22 -6.61
C GLY A 380 7.89 19.68 -7.99
N GLU A 381 8.83 19.02 -8.69
CA GLU A 381 8.53 18.30 -9.93
C GLU A 381 7.54 17.17 -9.65
N MET A 382 6.66 16.87 -10.61
CA MET A 382 5.61 15.87 -10.44
C MET A 382 5.49 14.98 -11.65
N GLU A 383 5.30 13.70 -11.39
CA GLU A 383 4.99 12.68 -12.38
C GLU A 383 3.75 11.91 -11.89
N HIS A 384 2.95 11.39 -12.81
CA HIS A 384 1.81 10.55 -12.46
C HIS A 384 1.66 9.42 -13.46
N TYR A 385 1.07 8.31 -13.01
CA TYR A 385 0.74 7.19 -13.89
C TYR A 385 -0.58 7.48 -14.63
N GLN A 386 -0.90 6.66 -15.64
CA GLN A 386 -2.24 6.64 -16.19
C GLN A 386 -3.23 6.14 -15.12
N PRO A 387 -4.53 6.52 -15.19
CA PRO A 387 -5.53 6.03 -14.26
C PRO A 387 -5.64 4.50 -14.32
N PHE A 388 -5.67 3.90 -13.14
CA PHE A 388 -5.91 2.49 -12.90
C PHE A 388 -7.40 2.25 -12.68
N GLU A 389 -8.01 1.26 -13.32
CA GLU A 389 -9.34 0.77 -12.94
C GLU A 389 -9.19 -0.32 -11.88
N ASN A 390 -9.95 -0.21 -10.79
CA ASN A 390 -9.88 -1.08 -9.64
C ASN A 390 -11.19 -1.86 -9.50
N ARG A 391 -11.09 -3.16 -9.21
CA ARG A 391 -12.25 -4.02 -8.94
C ARG A 391 -12.07 -4.65 -7.57
N HIS A 392 -12.96 -4.30 -6.64
CA HIS A 392 -12.97 -4.84 -5.29
C HIS A 392 -13.90 -6.04 -5.17
N ARG A 393 -13.50 -7.03 -4.35
CA ARG A 393 -14.31 -8.17 -3.92
C ARG A 393 -14.26 -8.22 -2.40
N ASP A 394 -15.43 -8.29 -1.75
CA ASP A 394 -15.53 -8.28 -0.28
C ASP A 394 -14.74 -7.13 0.38
N HIS A 395 -14.74 -5.95 -0.26
CA HIS A 395 -14.00 -4.73 0.11
C HIS A 395 -12.46 -4.84 0.08
N ILE A 396 -11.92 -5.87 -0.57
CA ILE A 396 -10.48 -6.07 -0.83
C ILE A 396 -10.22 -5.89 -2.34
N LEU A 397 -9.12 -5.24 -2.72
CA LEU A 397 -8.74 -5.09 -4.12
C LEU A 397 -8.41 -6.45 -4.74
N ASP A 398 -9.25 -6.91 -5.67
CA ASP A 398 -9.13 -8.19 -6.36
C ASP A 398 -8.25 -8.05 -7.61
N VAL A 399 -8.58 -7.04 -8.44
CA VAL A 399 -7.94 -6.80 -9.74
C VAL A 399 -7.73 -5.31 -9.97
N THR A 400 -6.60 -4.95 -10.58
CA THR A 400 -6.36 -3.63 -11.17
C THR A 400 -5.98 -3.76 -12.64
N THR A 401 -6.45 -2.84 -13.48
CA THR A 401 -6.05 -2.74 -14.89
C THR A 401 -5.59 -1.32 -15.26
N THR A 402 -4.75 -1.20 -16.30
CA THR A 402 -4.39 0.06 -16.93
C THR A 402 -4.27 -0.10 -18.45
N PRO A 403 -4.68 0.90 -19.26
CA PRO A 403 -5.46 2.08 -18.86
C PRO A 403 -6.87 1.71 -18.37
N ALA A 404 -7.41 2.49 -17.43
CA ALA A 404 -8.80 2.43 -17.02
C ALA A 404 -9.76 2.69 -18.18
N ALA A 405 -10.94 2.04 -18.20
CA ALA A 405 -11.96 2.20 -19.23
C ALA A 405 -12.77 3.50 -19.10
N ILE A 406 -12.09 4.65 -19.04
CA ILE A 406 -12.69 5.99 -18.85
C ILE A 406 -12.37 6.94 -20.01
N THR A 407 -13.08 8.07 -20.08
CA THR A 407 -12.82 9.08 -21.13
C THR A 407 -11.49 9.80 -20.90
N PRO A 408 -10.80 10.28 -21.96
CA PRO A 408 -9.59 11.07 -21.82
C PRO A 408 -9.78 12.36 -20.99
N ALA A 409 -10.98 12.95 -21.01
CA ALA A 409 -11.32 14.11 -20.20
C ALA A 409 -11.36 13.76 -18.69
N LEU A 410 -11.94 12.62 -18.33
CA LEU A 410 -11.98 12.14 -16.94
C LEU A 410 -10.57 11.78 -16.44
N ALA A 411 -9.76 11.14 -17.29
CA ALA A 411 -8.36 10.84 -17.00
C ALA A 411 -7.53 12.13 -16.76
N ALA A 412 -7.71 13.16 -17.59
CA ALA A 412 -7.06 14.45 -17.39
C ALA A 412 -7.53 15.16 -16.10
N ARG A 413 -8.81 15.06 -15.75
CA ARG A 413 -9.35 15.63 -14.51
C ARG A 413 -8.82 14.91 -13.26
N ALA A 414 -8.67 13.58 -13.31
CA ALA A 414 -8.03 12.81 -12.25
C ALA A 414 -6.56 13.21 -12.05
N ALA A 415 -5.82 13.48 -13.13
CA ALA A 415 -4.44 13.97 -13.07
C ALA A 415 -4.35 15.39 -12.48
N GLU A 416 -5.25 16.29 -12.87
CA GLU A 416 -5.33 17.64 -12.31
C GLU A 416 -5.60 17.62 -10.79
N ILE A 417 -6.58 16.83 -10.35
CA ILE A 417 -6.91 16.65 -8.93
C ILE A 417 -5.71 16.05 -8.18
N THR A 418 -5.09 15.00 -8.72
CA THR A 418 -3.92 14.35 -8.10
C THR A 418 -2.75 15.31 -7.92
N ARG A 419 -2.46 16.13 -8.93
CA ARG A 419 -1.43 17.19 -8.85
C ARG A 419 -1.79 18.21 -7.76
N HIS A 420 -3.02 18.73 -7.75
CA HIS A 420 -3.46 19.68 -6.73
C HIS A 420 -3.42 19.09 -5.31
N VAL A 421 -3.75 17.81 -5.10
CA VAL A 421 -3.63 17.15 -3.79
C VAL A 421 -2.17 17.09 -3.33
N LEU A 422 -1.24 16.72 -4.21
CA LEU A 422 0.20 16.72 -3.93
C LEU A 422 0.73 18.13 -3.60
N GLU A 423 0.22 19.17 -4.27
CA GLU A 423 0.56 20.58 -4.00
C GLU A 423 0.02 21.06 -2.65
N GLU A 424 -1.25 20.82 -2.36
CA GLU A 424 -1.90 21.27 -1.11
C GLU A 424 -1.37 20.56 0.14
N LEU A 425 -0.89 19.33 0.00
CA LEU A 425 -0.17 18.60 1.06
C LEU A 425 1.33 18.95 1.14
N GLN A 426 1.86 19.73 0.18
CA GLN A 426 3.31 19.94 -0.02
C GLN A 426 4.10 18.61 -0.02
N TYR A 427 3.50 17.59 -0.64
CA TYR A 427 3.89 16.20 -0.47
C TYR A 427 5.27 15.89 -1.07
N VAL A 428 6.01 14.95 -0.50
CA VAL A 428 7.29 14.46 -1.06
C VAL A 428 7.29 12.93 -0.99
N GLY A 429 7.31 12.29 -2.16
CA GLY A 429 7.09 10.85 -2.31
C GLY A 429 5.92 10.54 -3.23
N VAL A 430 5.46 9.29 -3.14
CA VAL A 430 4.31 8.70 -3.83
C VAL A 430 3.06 8.79 -2.97
N LEU A 431 1.94 9.18 -3.59
CA LEU A 431 0.60 9.19 -3.00
C LEU A 431 -0.39 8.59 -4.01
N CYS A 432 -1.32 7.78 -3.51
CA CYS A 432 -2.47 7.32 -4.28
C CYS A 432 -3.68 8.20 -3.97
N VAL A 433 -4.37 8.66 -5.01
CA VAL A 433 -5.73 9.20 -4.88
C VAL A 433 -6.68 8.13 -5.42
N GLU A 434 -7.58 7.64 -4.57
CA GLU A 434 -8.69 6.81 -5.01
C GLU A 434 -9.88 7.67 -5.41
N PHE A 435 -10.57 7.26 -6.48
CA PHE A 435 -11.73 7.95 -6.98
C PHE A 435 -12.89 6.99 -7.28
N PHE A 436 -14.09 7.48 -7.04
CA PHE A 436 -15.31 6.96 -7.61
C PHE A 436 -15.65 7.72 -8.89
N VAL A 437 -16.02 6.98 -9.93
CA VAL A 437 -16.76 7.49 -11.07
C VAL A 437 -18.21 7.08 -10.86
N ASP A 438 -19.10 8.03 -10.66
CA ASP A 438 -20.52 7.73 -10.42
C ASP A 438 -21.29 7.43 -11.71
N THR A 439 -22.57 7.05 -11.59
CA THR A 439 -23.43 6.74 -12.74
C THR A 439 -23.81 7.94 -13.60
N GLU A 440 -23.50 9.17 -13.18
CA GLU A 440 -23.67 10.40 -13.97
C GLU A 440 -22.37 10.77 -14.70
N GLY A 441 -21.25 10.11 -14.35
CA GLY A 441 -19.93 10.30 -14.94
C GLY A 441 -19.04 11.27 -14.16
N GLU A 442 -19.48 11.71 -12.97
CA GLU A 442 -18.74 12.63 -12.13
C GLU A 442 -17.64 11.93 -11.33
N LEU A 443 -16.55 12.66 -11.08
CA LEU A 443 -15.35 12.15 -10.43
C LEU A 443 -15.26 12.63 -8.97
N LEU A 444 -15.32 11.70 -8.02
CA LEU A 444 -15.30 11.98 -6.58
C LEU A 444 -14.09 11.31 -5.92
N VAL A 445 -13.31 12.04 -5.15
CA VAL A 445 -12.23 11.49 -4.31
C VAL A 445 -12.82 10.63 -3.18
N ASN A 446 -12.42 9.35 -3.14
CA ASN A 446 -12.80 8.41 -2.09
C ASN A 446 -11.89 8.55 -0.87
N GLU A 447 -10.59 8.30 -1.02
CA GLU A 447 -9.57 8.38 0.05
C GLU A 447 -8.17 8.62 -0.55
N LEU A 448 -7.21 9.01 0.31
CA LEU A 448 -5.81 9.21 -0.04
C LEU A 448 -4.95 8.15 0.69
N ALA A 449 -4.04 7.49 -0.03
CA ALA A 449 -3.01 6.66 0.60
C ALA A 449 -1.63 7.36 0.47
N PRO A 450 -1.07 7.96 1.54
CA PRO A 450 0.22 8.65 1.53
C PRO A 450 1.42 7.66 1.53
N ARG A 451 1.43 6.76 0.55
CA ARG A 451 2.45 5.72 0.34
C ARG A 451 2.26 5.07 -1.03
N PRO A 452 3.22 4.25 -1.51
CA PRO A 452 2.96 3.25 -2.54
C PRO A 452 1.70 2.41 -2.24
N HIS A 453 0.89 2.16 -3.26
CA HIS A 453 -0.44 1.57 -3.10
C HIS A 453 -0.61 0.24 -3.84
N ASN A 454 -1.61 -0.55 -3.45
CA ASN A 454 -1.89 -1.89 -3.99
C ASN A 454 -2.19 -1.84 -5.50
N SER A 455 -3.06 -0.92 -5.94
CA SER A 455 -3.37 -0.72 -7.36
C SER A 455 -2.13 -0.38 -8.22
N GLY A 456 -1.14 0.30 -7.64
CA GLY A 456 0.11 0.63 -8.31
C GLY A 456 1.10 -0.54 -8.46
N HIS A 457 0.83 -1.74 -7.94
CA HIS A 457 1.80 -2.85 -7.94
C HIS A 457 2.24 -3.29 -9.34
N LEU A 458 1.34 -3.25 -10.32
CA LEU A 458 1.65 -3.57 -11.71
C LEU A 458 2.80 -2.72 -12.30
N THR A 459 3.03 -1.52 -11.76
CA THR A 459 4.12 -0.63 -12.19
C THR A 459 5.51 -1.22 -11.93
N PHE A 460 5.62 -2.26 -11.08
CA PHE A 460 6.87 -2.96 -10.81
C PHE A 460 7.41 -3.71 -12.04
N ASP A 461 6.51 -4.22 -12.89
CA ASP A 461 6.86 -4.96 -14.11
C ASP A 461 6.49 -4.21 -15.40
N ALA A 462 5.41 -3.43 -15.38
CA ALA A 462 4.77 -2.88 -16.59
C ALA A 462 5.09 -1.41 -16.90
N ALA A 463 5.85 -0.71 -16.05
CA ALA A 463 6.24 0.69 -16.27
C ALA A 463 7.76 0.86 -16.36
N VAL A 464 8.22 1.91 -17.07
CA VAL A 464 9.65 2.30 -17.13
C VAL A 464 10.21 2.52 -15.72
N THR A 465 9.40 3.14 -14.86
CA THR A 465 9.70 3.34 -13.44
C THR A 465 8.55 2.82 -12.59
N SER A 466 8.84 2.00 -11.59
CA SER A 466 7.83 1.54 -10.63
C SER A 466 7.54 2.59 -9.57
N GLN A 467 6.34 2.55 -8.96
CA GLN A 467 6.01 3.46 -7.85
C GLN A 467 7.03 3.36 -6.69
N PHE A 468 7.62 2.18 -6.48
CA PHE A 468 8.62 1.96 -5.44
C PHE A 468 9.95 2.63 -5.75
N GLU A 469 10.36 2.61 -7.03
CA GLU A 469 11.54 3.32 -7.51
C GLU A 469 11.29 4.85 -7.59
N GLN A 470 10.05 5.29 -7.85
CA GLN A 470 9.65 6.69 -7.69
C GLN A 470 9.73 7.15 -6.23
N GLN A 471 9.31 6.33 -5.26
CA GLN A 471 9.45 6.65 -3.84
C GLN A 471 10.92 6.84 -3.47
N VAL A 472 11.81 5.92 -3.87
CA VAL A 472 13.26 6.06 -3.67
C VAL A 472 13.78 7.37 -4.26
N ARG A 473 13.43 7.69 -5.51
CA ARG A 473 13.87 8.94 -6.17
C ARG A 473 13.41 10.19 -5.41
N ALA A 474 12.11 10.29 -5.14
CA ALA A 474 11.50 11.44 -4.50
C ALA A 474 12.09 11.68 -3.09
N ILE A 475 12.20 10.64 -2.25
CA ILE A 475 12.78 10.80 -0.90
C ILE A 475 14.30 11.03 -0.94
N CYS A 476 15.01 10.62 -1.98
CA CYS A 476 16.45 10.86 -2.13
C CYS A 476 16.81 12.18 -2.85
N ALA A 477 15.81 12.98 -3.25
CA ALA A 477 15.99 14.17 -4.08
C ALA A 477 16.66 13.88 -5.44
N LEU A 478 16.40 12.71 -6.02
CA LEU A 478 16.78 12.39 -7.39
C LEU A 478 15.71 12.87 -8.38
N PRO A 479 16.07 13.22 -9.63
CA PRO A 479 15.10 13.46 -10.70
C PRO A 479 14.15 12.28 -10.85
N LEU A 480 12.85 12.55 -10.97
CA LEU A 480 11.81 11.54 -11.13
C LEU A 480 12.01 10.72 -12.42
N GLY A 481 11.55 9.47 -12.39
CA GLY A 481 11.60 8.58 -13.55
C GLY A 481 10.33 8.70 -14.39
N SER A 482 10.39 8.26 -15.65
CA SER A 482 9.20 8.22 -16.51
C SER A 482 8.20 7.17 -16.02
N THR A 483 6.92 7.54 -15.94
CA THR A 483 5.78 6.68 -15.58
C THR A 483 5.19 5.91 -16.78
N MET A 484 5.79 6.06 -17.97
CA MET A 484 5.32 5.42 -19.19
C MET A 484 5.25 3.89 -19.05
N LEU A 485 4.15 3.29 -19.53
CA LEU A 485 4.01 1.84 -19.60
C LEU A 485 4.91 1.25 -20.69
N LEU A 486 5.47 0.06 -20.42
CA LEU A 486 6.30 -0.70 -21.37
C LEU A 486 5.47 -1.39 -22.46
N THR A 487 4.17 -1.58 -22.21
CA THR A 487 3.18 -2.14 -23.14
C THR A 487 1.93 -1.25 -23.16
N PRO A 488 1.07 -1.33 -24.20
CA PRO A 488 -0.15 -0.52 -24.28
C PRO A 488 -1.12 -0.71 -23.10
N ALA A 489 -1.12 -1.90 -22.49
CA ALA A 489 -1.95 -2.21 -21.33
C ALA A 489 -1.25 -3.21 -20.38
N ALA A 490 -1.74 -3.25 -19.15
CA ALA A 490 -1.36 -4.24 -18.13
C ALA A 490 -2.49 -4.49 -17.14
N ALA A 491 -2.45 -5.65 -16.48
CA ALA A 491 -3.39 -6.06 -15.45
C ALA A 491 -2.65 -6.72 -14.29
N MET A 492 -3.18 -6.57 -13.08
CA MET A 492 -2.69 -7.23 -11.88
C MET A 492 -3.85 -7.87 -11.13
N ALA A 493 -3.65 -9.09 -10.64
CA ALA A 493 -4.57 -9.80 -9.77
C ALA A 493 -3.89 -10.06 -8.41
N ASN A 494 -4.59 -9.75 -7.31
CA ASN A 494 -4.09 -10.06 -5.98
C ASN A 494 -4.17 -11.58 -5.70
N LEU A 495 -3.21 -12.05 -4.90
CA LEU A 495 -3.17 -13.39 -4.33
C LEU A 495 -3.45 -13.28 -2.83
N LEU A 496 -4.60 -13.77 -2.39
CA LEU A 496 -5.02 -13.75 -0.98
C LEU A 496 -4.77 -15.12 -0.31
N GLY A 497 -4.80 -15.16 1.02
CA GLY A 497 -4.51 -16.38 1.79
C GLY A 497 -5.49 -17.53 1.55
N GLU A 498 -6.69 -17.24 1.04
CA GLU A 498 -7.70 -18.19 0.57
C GLU A 498 -7.13 -19.21 -0.43
N LEU A 499 -6.13 -18.83 -1.23
CA LEU A 499 -5.48 -19.73 -2.19
C LEU A 499 -4.76 -20.92 -1.53
N TRP A 500 -4.51 -20.86 -0.22
CA TRP A 500 -3.89 -21.94 0.56
C TRP A 500 -4.89 -22.78 1.37
N GLU A 501 -6.21 -22.54 1.27
CA GLU A 501 -7.20 -23.26 2.09
C GLU A 501 -7.24 -24.77 1.80
N ASP A 502 -7.05 -25.17 0.53
CA ASP A 502 -7.03 -26.57 0.09
C ASP A 502 -5.60 -27.17 -0.06
N GLY A 503 -4.56 -26.45 0.37
CA GLY A 503 -3.15 -26.89 0.31
C GLY A 503 -2.21 -25.89 -0.37
N GLU A 504 -1.05 -26.35 -0.83
CA GLU A 504 -0.09 -25.47 -1.50
C GLU A 504 -0.55 -25.16 -2.94
N PRO A 505 -0.60 -23.88 -3.37
CA PRO A 505 -1.02 -23.50 -4.72
C PRO A 505 -0.19 -24.16 -5.83
N ASN A 506 -0.82 -24.44 -6.98
CA ASN A 506 -0.12 -25.07 -8.11
C ASN A 506 0.78 -24.08 -8.88
N TRP A 507 1.91 -23.73 -8.27
CA TRP A 507 2.94 -22.88 -8.86
C TRP A 507 3.44 -23.40 -10.22
N ALA A 508 3.45 -24.72 -10.42
CA ALA A 508 3.93 -25.34 -11.66
C ALA A 508 2.94 -25.16 -12.83
N ALA A 509 1.63 -25.05 -12.55
CA ALA A 509 0.62 -24.69 -13.55
C ALA A 509 0.66 -23.19 -13.83
N ALA A 510 0.62 -22.34 -12.80
CA ALA A 510 0.69 -20.89 -12.94
C ALA A 510 1.98 -20.40 -13.63
N SER A 511 3.13 -21.04 -13.38
CA SER A 511 4.41 -20.69 -14.03
C SER A 511 4.50 -21.06 -15.50
N ARG A 512 3.51 -21.75 -16.08
CA ARG A 512 3.43 -22.00 -17.54
C ARG A 512 3.05 -20.74 -18.33
N PHE A 513 2.44 -19.76 -17.66
CA PHE A 513 2.11 -18.45 -18.21
C PHE A 513 3.38 -17.58 -18.24
N SER A 514 4.24 -17.82 -19.22
CA SER A 514 5.60 -17.24 -19.32
C SER A 514 5.65 -15.71 -19.46
N ASP A 515 4.53 -15.10 -19.81
CA ASP A 515 4.29 -13.66 -19.95
C ASP A 515 3.63 -13.02 -18.70
N VAL A 516 3.44 -13.80 -17.62
CA VAL A 516 2.97 -13.32 -16.31
C VAL A 516 4.12 -13.26 -15.30
N LYS A 517 4.12 -12.24 -14.45
CA LYS A 517 5.08 -12.04 -13.35
C LYS A 517 4.40 -12.34 -12.03
N LEU A 518 5.04 -13.18 -11.21
CA LEU A 518 4.57 -13.56 -9.88
C LEU A 518 5.41 -12.85 -8.81
N HIS A 519 4.74 -12.18 -7.88
CA HIS A 519 5.36 -11.56 -6.71
C HIS A 519 4.75 -12.15 -5.45
N LEU A 520 5.56 -12.88 -4.66
CA LEU A 520 5.18 -13.37 -3.33
C LEU A 520 5.90 -12.57 -2.24
N TYR A 521 5.16 -12.22 -1.19
CA TYR A 521 5.66 -11.29 -0.16
C TYR A 521 6.48 -11.97 0.95
N GLY A 522 6.67 -13.29 0.92
CA GLY A 522 7.43 -14.01 1.95
C GLY A 522 6.71 -14.11 3.31
N LYS A 523 5.38 -13.93 3.33
CA LYS A 523 4.55 -14.09 4.53
C LYS A 523 4.38 -15.58 4.85
N THR A 524 4.71 -15.98 6.08
CA THR A 524 4.74 -17.38 6.53
C THR A 524 3.36 -17.99 6.78
N GLU A 525 2.37 -17.18 7.15
CA GLU A 525 1.03 -17.65 7.54
C GLU A 525 -0.04 -17.10 6.56
N PRO A 526 -0.59 -17.92 5.66
CA PRO A 526 -1.78 -17.55 4.89
C PRO A 526 -2.99 -17.42 5.82
N ARG A 527 -3.77 -16.36 5.64
CA ARG A 527 -5.03 -16.13 6.35
C ARG A 527 -6.04 -15.52 5.39
N ARG A 528 -7.32 -15.84 5.57
CA ARG A 528 -8.43 -15.26 4.80
C ARG A 528 -8.34 -13.73 4.73
N GLY A 529 -8.39 -13.15 3.54
CA GLY A 529 -8.22 -11.73 3.24
C GLY A 529 -6.78 -11.18 3.35
N ARG A 530 -5.79 -11.97 3.80
CA ARG A 530 -4.39 -11.52 3.88
C ARG A 530 -3.79 -11.53 2.47
N LYS A 531 -3.39 -10.37 1.97
CA LYS A 531 -2.63 -10.22 0.71
C LYS A 531 -1.28 -10.95 0.83
N MET A 532 -1.10 -12.08 0.16
CA MET A 532 0.09 -12.94 0.18
C MET A 532 1.05 -12.67 -0.99
N GLY A 533 0.50 -12.19 -2.11
CA GLY A 533 1.25 -11.82 -3.31
C GLY A 533 0.37 -11.08 -4.31
N HIS A 534 0.90 -10.90 -5.51
CA HIS A 534 0.13 -10.53 -6.70
C HIS A 534 0.75 -11.16 -7.95
N MET A 535 -0.03 -11.19 -9.03
CA MET A 535 0.46 -11.52 -10.37
C MET A 535 0.23 -10.31 -11.28
N THR A 536 1.17 -10.04 -12.19
CA THR A 536 1.09 -8.97 -13.20
C THR A 536 1.20 -9.55 -14.60
N ALA A 537 0.29 -9.20 -15.49
CA ALA A 537 0.36 -9.49 -16.91
C ALA A 537 0.42 -8.19 -17.73
N MET A 538 1.16 -8.22 -18.81
CA MET A 538 1.20 -7.15 -19.82
C MET A 538 0.43 -7.61 -21.07
N GLY A 539 -0.07 -6.66 -21.87
CA GLY A 539 -0.83 -6.96 -23.07
C GLY A 539 -0.91 -5.80 -24.06
N ARG A 540 -1.44 -6.09 -25.26
CA ARG A 540 -1.74 -5.07 -26.28
C ARG A 540 -3.07 -4.37 -26.03
N THR A 541 -3.96 -4.99 -25.24
CA THR A 541 -5.23 -4.45 -24.77
C THR A 541 -5.42 -4.81 -23.31
N THR A 542 -6.28 -4.06 -22.61
CA THR A 542 -6.62 -4.32 -21.20
C THR A 542 -7.22 -5.70 -21.01
N ASP A 543 -8.12 -6.12 -21.91
CA ASP A 543 -8.75 -7.45 -21.86
C ASP A 543 -7.72 -8.57 -22.04
N GLU A 544 -6.77 -8.44 -22.98
CA GLU A 544 -5.72 -9.46 -23.20
C GLU A 544 -4.83 -9.63 -21.96
N ALA A 545 -4.51 -8.54 -21.27
CA ALA A 545 -3.75 -8.60 -20.02
C ALA A 545 -4.60 -9.18 -18.87
N LEU A 546 -5.88 -8.81 -18.78
CA LEU A 546 -6.81 -9.28 -17.76
C LEU A 546 -7.07 -10.79 -17.87
N ASP A 547 -7.47 -11.27 -19.04
CA ASP A 547 -7.74 -12.70 -19.28
C ASP A 547 -6.50 -13.55 -18.96
N ARG A 548 -5.31 -13.04 -19.32
CA ARG A 548 -4.03 -13.70 -19.05
C ARG A 548 -3.71 -13.77 -17.55
N VAL A 549 -3.85 -12.68 -16.79
CA VAL A 549 -3.54 -12.68 -15.35
C VAL A 549 -4.56 -13.50 -14.54
N ILE A 550 -5.83 -13.47 -14.93
CA ILE A 550 -6.88 -14.30 -14.32
C ILE A 550 -6.63 -15.77 -14.64
N SER A 551 -6.39 -16.14 -15.90
CA SER A 551 -6.07 -17.54 -16.27
C SER A 551 -4.87 -18.10 -15.50
N ALA A 552 -3.84 -17.27 -15.29
CA ALA A 552 -2.64 -17.65 -14.54
C ALA A 552 -2.90 -17.78 -13.04
N ARG A 553 -3.78 -16.95 -12.47
CA ARG A 553 -4.22 -17.05 -11.07
C ARG A 553 -5.13 -18.25 -10.84
N ASP A 554 -6.10 -18.48 -11.72
CA ASP A 554 -7.04 -19.60 -11.59
C ASP A 554 -6.31 -20.94 -11.75
N ALA A 555 -5.22 -20.98 -12.53
CA ALA A 555 -4.32 -22.14 -12.62
C ALA A 555 -3.58 -22.48 -11.31
N LEU A 556 -3.61 -21.63 -10.28
CA LEU A 556 -3.12 -21.96 -8.94
C LEU A 556 -4.05 -22.95 -8.19
N LEU A 557 -5.31 -23.07 -8.62
CA LEU A 557 -6.35 -23.89 -7.98
C LEU A 557 -6.62 -25.23 -8.71
N ILE A 558 -5.82 -25.56 -9.73
CA ILE A 558 -5.91 -26.77 -10.56
C ILE A 558 -4.84 -27.77 -10.14
#